data_AF-C7MCZ6-F1
#
_entry.id   AF-C7MCZ6-F1
#
_cell.length_a   1.000
_cell.length_b   1.000
_cell.length_c   1.000
_cell.angle_alpha   90.00
_cell.angle_beta   90.00
_cell.angle_gamma   90.00
#
_symmetry.space_group_name_H-M   'P 1'
#
loop_
_entity.id
_entity.type
_entity.pdbx_description
1 polymer ?
#
loop_
_entity_poly.entity_id
_entity_poly.type
_entity_poly.pdbx_seq_one_letter_code
_entity_poly.pdbx_strand_id
1 'polypeptide(L)'
;MNTDPRSALAALIAAFERHYEAAASSRGDDDPTLDAATEQLASAFDDYDDALFDAYDVATPLIVFDGDDDDDEDDDFDDLDDFDDEDDDYEDDDYDDDEGDEKEDGSRR
;
A
#
# COMPACT_ATOMS: atom_id res chain seq x y z
N MET A 1 -13.81 -5.63 16.40
CA MET A 1 -13.30 -5.66 17.80
C MET A 1 -11.80 -5.50 17.67
N ASN A 2 -11.15 -4.60 18.40
CA ASN A 2 -9.70 -4.44 18.23
C ASN A 2 -8.98 -5.68 18.79
N THR A 3 -8.45 -6.50 17.87
CA THR A 3 -7.79 -7.78 18.13
C THR A 3 -6.28 -7.55 18.21
N ASP A 4 -5.58 -8.18 19.15
CA ASP A 4 -4.11 -8.12 19.19
C ASP A 4 -3.53 -8.65 17.86
N PRO A 5 -2.76 -7.85 17.08
CA PRO A 5 -2.19 -8.27 15.81
C PRO A 5 -1.38 -9.56 15.90
N ARG A 6 -0.75 -9.81 17.05
CA ARG A 6 -0.01 -11.06 17.30
C ARG A 6 -0.94 -12.27 17.43
N SER A 7 -2.15 -12.06 17.96
CA SER A 7 -3.18 -13.10 18.06
C SER A 7 -3.84 -13.34 16.70
N ALA A 8 -4.13 -12.29 15.94
CA ALA A 8 -4.66 -12.40 14.58
C ALA A 8 -3.66 -13.11 13.66
N LEU A 9 -2.37 -12.75 13.70
CA LEU A 9 -1.31 -13.44 12.96
C LEU A 9 -1.21 -14.92 13.29
N ALA A 10 -1.41 -15.31 14.55
CA ALA A 10 -1.42 -16.72 14.96
C ALA A 10 -2.65 -17.47 14.42
N ALA A 11 -3.80 -16.81 14.29
CA ALA A 11 -4.98 -17.37 13.64
C ALA A 11 -4.77 -17.53 12.12
N LEU A 12 -4.22 -16.51 11.45
CA LEU A 12 -3.86 -16.52 10.03
C LEU A 12 -2.87 -17.65 9.69
N ILE A 13 -1.81 -17.82 10.47
CA ILE A 13 -0.85 -18.94 10.28
C ILE A 13 -1.59 -20.29 10.37
N ALA A 14 -2.47 -20.46 11.35
CA ALA A 14 -3.26 -21.69 11.48
C ALA A 14 -4.32 -21.84 10.37
N ALA A 15 -4.76 -20.76 9.73
CA ALA A 15 -5.64 -20.81 8.56
C ALA A 15 -4.86 -21.28 7.31
N PHE A 16 -3.64 -20.76 7.08
CA PHE A 16 -2.74 -21.25 6.02
C PHE A 16 -2.44 -22.74 6.17
N GLU A 17 -2.17 -23.22 7.38
CA GLU A 17 -1.95 -24.66 7.65
C GLU A 17 -3.16 -25.51 7.26
N ARG A 18 -4.39 -25.07 7.63
CA ARG A 18 -5.64 -25.79 7.27
C ARG A 18 -5.95 -25.74 5.79
N HIS A 19 -5.75 -24.61 5.13
CA HIS A 19 -5.94 -24.48 3.68
C HIS A 19 -4.94 -25.37 2.93
N TYR A 20 -3.69 -25.43 3.37
CA TYR A 20 -2.70 -26.39 2.83
C TYR A 20 -3.11 -27.85 3.06
N GLU A 21 -3.59 -28.22 4.25
CA GLU A 21 -4.09 -29.58 4.52
C GLU A 21 -5.28 -29.94 3.62
N ALA A 22 -6.24 -29.02 3.45
CA ALA A 22 -7.37 -29.19 2.55
C ALA A 22 -6.91 -29.40 1.09
N ALA A 23 -6.08 -28.49 0.57
CA ALA A 23 -5.52 -28.58 -0.79
C ALA A 23 -4.71 -29.86 -1.03
N ALA A 24 -3.90 -30.29 -0.05
CA ALA A 24 -3.13 -31.53 -0.14
C ALA A 24 -3.99 -32.81 -0.04
N SER A 25 -5.20 -32.71 0.52
CA SER A 25 -6.17 -33.81 0.64
C SER A 25 -7.20 -33.86 -0.50
N SER A 26 -7.36 -32.75 -1.23
CA SER A 26 -8.34 -32.56 -2.30
C SER A 26 -8.23 -33.61 -3.40
N ARG A 27 -9.37 -33.91 -4.04
CA ARG A 27 -9.50 -34.93 -5.09
C ARG A 27 -10.00 -34.40 -6.43
N GLY A 28 -10.11 -33.09 -6.57
CA GLY A 28 -10.55 -32.38 -7.78
C GLY A 28 -10.73 -30.90 -7.48
N ASP A 29 -10.97 -30.10 -8.52
CA ASP A 29 -11.11 -28.65 -8.38
C ASP A 29 -12.37 -28.26 -7.56
N ASP A 30 -13.44 -29.05 -7.61
CA ASP A 30 -14.66 -28.89 -6.79
C ASP A 30 -14.58 -29.63 -5.42
N ASP A 31 -13.65 -29.27 -4.52
CA ASP A 31 -13.65 -29.80 -3.13
C ASP A 31 -14.20 -28.78 -2.13
N PRO A 32 -15.42 -28.97 -1.58
CA PRO A 32 -16.03 -28.02 -0.65
C PRO A 32 -15.28 -27.87 0.68
N THR A 33 -14.33 -28.77 0.96
CA THR A 33 -13.39 -28.64 2.09
C THR A 33 -12.30 -27.62 1.80
N LEU A 34 -11.87 -27.52 0.54
CA LEU A 34 -10.91 -26.53 0.07
C LEU A 34 -11.57 -25.15 0.02
N ASP A 35 -12.76 -25.05 -0.57
CA ASP A 35 -13.52 -23.79 -0.67
C ASP A 35 -13.73 -23.17 0.72
N ALA A 36 -14.28 -23.94 1.66
CA ALA A 36 -14.48 -23.49 3.03
C ALA A 36 -13.18 -23.16 3.77
N ALA A 37 -12.04 -23.77 3.39
CA ALA A 37 -10.73 -23.43 3.95
C ALA A 37 -10.14 -22.17 3.31
N THR A 38 -10.49 -21.85 2.06
CA THR A 38 -10.18 -20.57 1.38
C THR A 38 -10.96 -19.43 2.00
N GLU A 39 -12.27 -19.56 2.21
CA GLU A 39 -13.11 -18.56 2.92
C GLU A 39 -12.56 -18.25 4.33
N GLN A 40 -12.19 -19.30 5.07
CA GLN A 40 -11.57 -19.16 6.40
C GLN A 40 -10.18 -18.52 6.36
N LEU A 41 -9.43 -18.69 5.28
CA LEU A 41 -8.12 -18.06 5.10
C LEU A 41 -8.26 -16.58 4.76
N ALA A 42 -9.18 -16.22 3.87
CA ALA A 42 -9.54 -14.84 3.54
C ALA A 42 -9.94 -14.06 4.79
N SER A 43 -10.97 -14.50 5.50
CA SER A 43 -11.45 -13.84 6.73
C SER A 43 -10.37 -13.75 7.83
N ALA A 44 -9.48 -14.73 7.95
CA ALA A 44 -8.38 -14.68 8.93
C ALA A 44 -7.23 -13.75 8.50
N PHE A 45 -7.12 -13.44 7.20
CA PHE A 45 -6.20 -12.44 6.69
C PHE A 45 -6.75 -11.03 6.91
N ASP A 46 -8.02 -10.79 6.60
CA ASP A 46 -8.70 -9.50 6.84
C ASP A 46 -8.65 -9.13 8.33
N ASP A 47 -9.00 -10.07 9.23
CA ASP A 47 -8.87 -9.92 10.69
C ASP A 47 -7.44 -9.54 11.16
N TYR A 48 -6.41 -9.91 10.38
CA TYR A 48 -5.02 -9.58 10.67
C TYR A 48 -4.60 -8.23 10.07
N ASP A 49 -5.05 -7.91 8.85
CA ASP A 49 -4.78 -6.62 8.21
C ASP A 49 -5.44 -5.47 8.99
N ASP A 50 -6.73 -5.61 9.30
CA ASP A 50 -7.49 -4.70 10.17
C ASP A 50 -6.78 -4.48 11.51
N ALA A 51 -6.34 -5.57 12.17
CA ALA A 51 -5.64 -5.47 13.45
C ALA A 51 -4.29 -4.75 13.32
N LEU A 52 -3.52 -5.05 12.26
CA LEU A 52 -2.23 -4.42 11.99
C LEU A 52 -2.37 -2.92 11.73
N PHE A 53 -3.40 -2.54 10.96
CA PHE A 53 -3.76 -1.16 10.68
C PHE A 53 -4.21 -0.43 11.94
N ASP A 54 -5.16 -0.99 12.71
CA ASP A 54 -5.65 -0.46 14.01
C ASP A 54 -4.50 -0.21 15.02
N ALA A 55 -3.44 -1.02 14.98
CA ALA A 55 -2.35 -0.98 15.94
C ALA A 55 -1.15 -0.10 15.50
N TYR A 56 -0.91 0.03 14.20
CA TYR A 56 0.33 0.62 13.67
C TYR A 56 0.16 1.56 12.48
N ASP A 57 -1.06 1.75 11.96
CA ASP A 57 -1.36 2.54 10.74
C ASP A 57 -0.63 1.98 9.49
N VAL A 58 -0.56 0.63 9.39
CA VAL A 58 0.13 -0.10 8.32
C VAL A 58 -0.76 -1.24 7.81
N ALA A 59 -1.12 -1.18 6.53
CA ALA A 59 -1.74 -2.28 5.79
C ALA A 59 -0.68 -3.20 5.18
N THR A 60 -1.05 -4.45 4.87
CA THR A 60 -0.17 -5.42 4.20
C THR A 60 -0.25 -5.29 2.67
N PRO A 61 0.78 -5.73 1.92
CA PRO A 61 0.81 -5.66 0.45
C PRO A 61 0.12 -6.86 -0.22
N LEU A 62 -0.86 -7.46 0.44
CA LEU A 62 -1.59 -8.65 -0.02
C LEU A 62 -3.07 -8.29 -0.16
N ILE A 63 -3.77 -8.96 -1.08
CA ILE A 63 -5.18 -8.72 -1.38
C ILE A 63 -5.88 -10.09 -1.48
N VAL A 64 -7.10 -10.19 -0.94
CA VAL A 64 -7.98 -11.36 -1.12
C VAL A 64 -8.68 -11.24 -2.47
N PHE A 65 -8.65 -12.32 -3.25
CA PHE A 65 -9.45 -12.45 -4.47
C PHE A 65 -10.69 -13.29 -4.13
N ASP A 66 -11.89 -12.70 -4.23
CA ASP A 66 -13.17 -13.40 -3.93
C ASP A 66 -13.71 -14.20 -5.14
N GLY A 67 -13.22 -13.93 -6.35
CA GLY A 67 -13.45 -14.75 -7.54
C GLY A 67 -14.86 -14.72 -8.14
N ASP A 68 -15.79 -13.94 -7.59
CA ASP A 68 -17.13 -13.67 -8.14
C ASP A 68 -17.15 -12.46 -9.10
N ASP A 69 -15.99 -11.84 -9.34
CA ASP A 69 -15.81 -10.63 -10.16
C ASP A 69 -15.69 -10.93 -11.67
N ASP A 70 -16.59 -11.80 -12.17
CA ASP A 70 -16.85 -12.01 -13.60
C ASP A 70 -18.07 -11.13 -14.01
N ASP A 71 -17.89 -9.80 -14.07
CA ASP A 71 -18.50 -8.83 -15.03
C ASP A 71 -18.53 -7.37 -14.47
N ASP A 72 -17.91 -6.44 -15.22
CA ASP A 72 -18.17 -4.98 -15.23
C ASP A 72 -17.56 -4.01 -14.17
N GLU A 73 -16.36 -4.25 -13.61
CA GLU A 73 -15.50 -3.13 -13.14
C GLU A 73 -14.76 -2.47 -14.33
N ASP A 74 -15.48 -1.63 -15.09
CA ASP A 74 -14.86 -0.64 -15.98
C ASP A 74 -14.01 0.33 -15.11
N ASP A 75 -12.72 0.46 -15.43
CA ASP A 75 -11.75 1.34 -14.75
C ASP A 75 -12.15 2.84 -14.84
N ASP A 76 -13.07 3.29 -13.99
CA ASP A 76 -13.38 4.72 -13.73
C ASP A 76 -12.23 5.39 -12.94
N PHE A 77 -10.98 5.20 -13.37
CA PHE A 77 -9.75 5.76 -12.79
C PHE A 77 -9.49 7.22 -13.22
N ASP A 78 -10.56 7.95 -13.54
CA ASP A 78 -10.53 9.35 -14.03
C ASP A 78 -10.56 10.41 -12.89
N ASP A 79 -10.59 10.00 -11.61
CA ASP A 79 -10.65 10.90 -10.44
C ASP A 79 -9.26 11.15 -9.79
N LEU A 80 -8.21 11.27 -10.60
CA LEU A 80 -6.86 11.69 -10.16
C LEU A 80 -6.46 13.10 -10.64
N ASP A 81 -7.36 13.84 -11.28
CA ASP A 81 -7.13 15.19 -11.81
C ASP A 81 -7.35 16.34 -10.77
N ASP A 82 -7.51 16.04 -9.46
CA ASP A 82 -7.63 17.04 -8.38
C ASP A 82 -6.36 17.18 -7.52
N PHE A 83 -5.19 17.11 -8.17
CA PHE A 83 -3.92 17.61 -7.65
C PHE A 83 -3.38 18.71 -8.60
N ASP A 84 -4.18 19.77 -8.81
CA ASP A 84 -3.67 21.03 -9.40
C ASP A 84 -2.97 21.85 -8.31
N ASP A 85 -1.80 22.39 -8.62
CA ASP A 85 -0.84 22.91 -7.65
C ASP A 85 -1.30 24.24 -7.00
N GLU A 86 -1.84 24.19 -5.77
CA GLU A 86 -1.93 25.35 -4.87
C GLU A 86 -0.74 25.40 -3.89
N ASP A 87 0.44 25.85 -4.34
CA ASP A 87 1.23 26.88 -3.62
C ASP A 87 2.40 27.45 -4.48
N ASP A 88 3.11 28.43 -3.92
CA ASP A 88 4.43 28.95 -4.32
C ASP A 88 4.48 30.09 -5.39
N ASP A 89 3.80 31.21 -5.09
CA ASP A 89 4.14 32.53 -5.64
C ASP A 89 5.43 33.10 -5.03
N TYR A 90 6.58 32.53 -5.38
CA TYR A 90 7.89 33.07 -4.99
C TYR A 90 8.08 34.52 -5.46
N GLU A 91 8.11 35.47 -4.51
CA GLU A 91 8.45 36.87 -4.75
C GLU A 91 9.87 37.01 -5.35
N ASP A 92 9.96 37.58 -6.54
CA ASP A 92 11.21 37.87 -7.27
C ASP A 92 11.95 39.05 -6.60
N ASP A 93 12.87 38.76 -5.67
CA ASP A 93 13.72 39.75 -5.02
C ASP A 93 14.93 40.14 -5.89
N ASP A 94 14.67 41.05 -6.83
CA ASP A 94 15.62 41.66 -7.78
C ASP A 94 16.80 42.36 -7.06
N TYR A 95 17.86 41.59 -6.79
CA TYR A 95 19.15 42.11 -6.31
C TYR A 95 19.96 42.69 -7.49
N ASP A 96 19.76 43.99 -7.72
CA ASP A 96 20.56 44.83 -8.63
C ASP A 96 22.00 45.00 -8.11
N ASP A 97 22.84 43.96 -8.30
CA ASP A 97 24.29 43.96 -8.02
C ASP A 97 25.08 44.35 -9.30
N ASP A 98 25.06 45.64 -9.64
CA ASP A 98 25.97 46.22 -10.64
C ASP A 98 26.55 47.57 -10.18
N GLU A 99 27.75 47.53 -9.59
CA GLU A 99 28.83 48.45 -9.97
C GLU A 99 30.15 47.68 -10.08
N GLY A 100 30.48 47.24 -11.29
CA GLY A 100 31.75 46.57 -11.59
C GLY A 100 32.91 47.51 -11.96
N ASP A 101 34.14 46.96 -11.88
CA ASP A 101 35.38 47.46 -12.54
C ASP A 101 35.93 48.83 -12.02
N GLU A 102 37.23 49.20 -11.99
CA GLU A 102 38.49 48.69 -12.55
C GLU A 102 39.70 48.89 -11.59
N LYS A 103 40.95 48.39 -11.77
CA LYS A 103 41.66 47.53 -12.74
C LYS A 103 42.80 46.77 -12.00
N GLU A 104 43.53 45.91 -12.73
CA GLU A 104 44.93 45.47 -12.50
C GLU A 104 45.89 46.66 -12.19
N ASP A 105 47.06 46.53 -11.55
CA ASP A 105 48.22 45.69 -11.90
C ASP A 105 49.24 45.72 -10.73
N GLY A 106 50.08 44.69 -10.60
CA GLY A 106 51.14 44.65 -9.60
C GLY A 106 52.48 45.10 -10.17
N SER A 107 53.29 45.88 -9.42
CA SER A 107 54.75 45.91 -9.66
C SER A 107 55.56 46.57 -8.55
N ARG A 108 56.25 45.73 -7.76
CA ARG A 108 57.64 45.89 -7.28
C ARG A 108 58.02 47.02 -6.29
N ARG A 109 58.74 46.55 -5.27
CA ARG A 109 59.69 47.24 -4.34
C ARG A 109 59.13 47.82 -3.05
#